data_AF-R1FFW8-F1
#
_entry.id   AF-R1FFW8-F1
#
_cell.length_a   1.000
_cell.length_b   1.000
_cell.length_c   1.000
_cell.angle_alpha   90.00
_cell.angle_beta   90.00
_cell.angle_gamma   90.00
#
_symmetry.space_group_name_H-M   'P 1'
#
loop_
_entity.id
_entity.type
_entity.pdbx_description
1 polymer ?
#
loop_
_entity_poly.entity_id
_entity_poly.type
_entity_poly.pdbx_seq_one_letter_code
_entity_poly.pdbx_strand_id
1 'polypeptide(L)'
;MVSLGHREASPVQAQVWPVALAGLDLLCRAPTGSGETSCKTLAYLLPAFAHAAAQSRPTRPGEGPRALVLVPTRELAVQTLSVARSLQRVSGGLRAAAVYGGGPREEQVSELEGSSLALLVATCGRLLDMLEAQVARS
;
A
#
# COMPACT_ATOMS: atom_id res chain seq x y z
N MET A 1 -9.35 3.96 18.48
CA MET A 1 -8.06 3.66 17.82
C MET A 1 -7.58 2.23 18.12
N VAL A 2 -8.48 1.23 18.22
CA VAL A 2 -8.14 -0.15 18.60
C VAL A 2 -9.01 -1.12 17.81
N SER A 3 -8.45 -1.75 16.77
CA SER A 3 -8.93 -3.05 16.21
C SER A 3 -7.96 -3.61 15.14
N LEU A 4 -6.66 -3.67 15.47
CA LEU A 4 -5.66 -4.39 14.66
C LEU A 4 -4.79 -5.34 15.51
N GLY A 5 -5.19 -5.62 16.76
CA GLY A 5 -4.46 -6.53 17.66
C GLY A 5 -3.14 -6.00 18.23
N HIS A 6 -2.60 -4.90 17.71
CA HIS A 6 -1.37 -4.27 18.21
C HIS A 6 -1.71 -3.18 19.24
N ARG A 7 -1.68 -3.51 20.53
CA ARG A 7 -1.86 -2.52 21.62
C ARG A 7 -0.65 -1.60 21.78
N GLU A 8 0.52 -2.03 21.32
CA GLU A 8 1.77 -1.27 21.37
C GLU A 8 2.49 -1.33 20.02
N ALA A 9 3.21 -0.27 19.68
CA ALA A 9 4.00 -0.21 18.46
C ALA A 9 5.17 -1.19 18.56
N SER A 10 5.37 -2.02 17.54
CA SER A 10 6.57 -2.86 17.45
C SER A 10 7.84 -1.99 17.37
N PRO A 11 9.02 -2.52 17.75
CA PRO A 11 10.27 -1.75 17.69
C PRO A 11 10.55 -1.13 16.31
N VAL A 12 10.20 -1.84 15.24
CA VAL A 12 10.33 -1.33 13.87
C VAL A 12 9.38 -0.15 13.60
N GLN A 13 8.13 -0.22 14.05
CA GLN A 13 7.16 0.86 13.89
C GLN A 13 7.58 2.11 14.67
N ALA A 14 8.02 1.93 15.92
CA ALA A 14 8.45 3.03 16.78
C ALA A 14 9.64 3.81 16.20
N GLN A 15 10.55 3.12 15.48
CA GLN A 15 11.68 3.75 14.81
C GLN A 15 11.32 4.34 13.44
N VAL A 16 10.46 3.67 12.67
CA VAL A 16 10.13 4.09 11.29
C VAL A 16 9.15 5.26 11.27
N TRP A 17 8.10 5.25 12.09
CA TRP A 17 7.02 6.23 11.98
C TRP A 17 7.47 7.69 12.13
N PRO A 18 8.32 8.07 13.11
CA PRO A 18 8.75 9.46 13.23
C PRO A 18 9.48 9.97 11.97
N VAL A 19 10.33 9.14 11.38
CA VAL A 19 11.11 9.48 10.18
C VAL A 19 10.22 9.51 8.94
N ALA A 20 9.40 8.48 8.75
CA ALA A 20 8.51 8.37 7.60
C ALA A 20 7.44 9.47 7.57
N LEU A 21 6.85 9.80 8.72
CA LEU A 21 5.84 10.86 8.84
C LEU A 21 6.44 12.26 8.65
N ALA A 22 7.73 12.45 8.90
CA ALA A 22 8.45 13.67 8.56
C ALA A 22 8.71 13.83 7.04
N GLY A 23 8.37 12.81 6.24
CA GLY A 23 8.58 12.83 4.79
C GLY A 23 10.04 12.56 4.38
N LEU A 24 10.82 11.94 5.27
CA LEU A 24 12.21 11.59 5.01
C LEU A 24 12.34 10.15 4.48
N ASP A 25 13.32 9.95 3.60
CA ASP A 25 13.69 8.63 3.11
C ASP A 25 14.37 7.81 4.22
N LEU A 26 14.10 6.50 4.24
CA LEU A 26 14.63 5.60 5.25
C LEU A 26 14.90 4.20 4.70
N LEU A 27 15.97 3.59 5.20
CA LEU A 27 16.27 2.18 5.01
C LEU A 27 16.02 1.45 6.33
N CYS A 28 15.08 0.51 6.32
CA CYS A 28 14.74 -0.26 7.51
C CYS A 28 15.15 -1.73 7.33
N ARG A 29 15.90 -2.26 8.30
CA ARG A 29 16.20 -3.69 8.40
C ARG A 29 15.55 -4.25 9.65
N ALA A 30 14.70 -5.25 9.47
CA ALA A 30 14.07 -5.98 10.56
C ALA A 30 14.02 -7.48 10.23
N PRO A 31 14.01 -8.39 11.22
CA PRO A 31 13.94 -9.84 11.01
C PRO A 31 12.64 -10.24 10.32
N THR A 32 12.65 -11.27 9.47
CA THR A 32 11.46 -11.76 8.73
C THR A 32 10.84 -12.97 9.41
N GLY A 33 9.71 -12.76 10.10
CA GLY A 33 8.77 -13.80 10.54
C GLY A 33 7.32 -13.39 10.25
N SER A 34 6.37 -14.33 10.22
CA SER A 34 4.97 -14.07 9.82
C SER A 34 4.27 -12.97 10.65
N GLY A 35 4.50 -12.93 11.97
CA GLY A 35 4.01 -11.85 12.85
C GLY A 35 4.74 -10.52 12.62
N GLU A 36 6.03 -10.56 12.28
CA GLU A 36 6.84 -9.37 12.00
C GLU A 36 6.55 -8.79 10.61
N THR A 37 6.13 -9.60 9.63
CA THR A 37 5.71 -9.12 8.30
C THR A 37 4.51 -8.19 8.41
N SER A 38 3.51 -8.53 9.23
CA SER A 38 2.36 -7.64 9.50
C SER A 38 2.80 -6.35 10.21
N CYS A 39 3.72 -6.46 11.18
CA CYS A 39 4.26 -5.31 11.90
C CYS A 39 5.07 -4.37 10.98
N LYS A 40 5.93 -4.91 10.11
CA LYS A 40 6.68 -4.16 9.10
C LYS A 40 5.75 -3.54 8.06
N THR A 41 4.72 -4.26 7.66
CA THR A 41 3.73 -3.77 6.70
C THR A 41 3.05 -2.51 7.22
N LEU A 42 2.62 -2.51 8.49
CA LEU A 42 2.10 -1.31 9.13
C LEU A 42 3.13 -0.19 9.32
N ALA A 43 4.43 -0.53 9.42
CA ALA A 43 5.48 0.47 9.57
C ALA A 43 5.58 1.42 8.36
N TYR A 44 5.39 0.90 7.14
CA TYR A 44 5.39 1.74 5.93
C TYR A 44 3.98 2.12 5.43
N LEU A 45 2.95 1.28 5.66
CA LEU A 45 1.60 1.60 5.18
C LEU A 45 0.95 2.75 5.94
N LEU A 46 1.08 2.80 7.27
CA LEU A 46 0.47 3.87 8.07
C LEU A 46 0.95 5.26 7.63
N PRO A 47 2.26 5.54 7.53
CA PRO A 47 2.71 6.84 7.04
C PRO A 47 2.30 7.09 5.59
N ALA A 48 2.29 6.07 4.71
CA ALA A 48 1.80 6.23 3.35
C ALA A 48 0.33 6.66 3.29
N PHE A 49 -0.54 6.06 4.10
CA PHE A 49 -1.94 6.47 4.23
C PHE A 49 -2.10 7.85 4.84
N ALA A 50 -1.30 8.19 5.86
CA ALA A 50 -1.33 9.52 6.48
C ALA A 50 -0.95 10.62 5.48
N HIS A 51 0.15 10.42 4.72
CA HIS A 51 0.57 11.33 3.66
C HIS A 51 -0.45 11.43 2.54
N ALA A 52 -1.03 10.29 2.13
CA ALA A 52 -2.11 10.26 1.14
C ALA A 52 -3.35 11.02 1.63
N ALA A 53 -3.75 10.88 2.91
CA ALA A 53 -4.89 11.59 3.48
C ALA A 53 -4.66 13.11 3.63
N ALA A 54 -3.42 13.51 3.88
CA ALA A 54 -3.05 14.92 4.10
C ALA A 54 -3.01 15.77 2.81
N GLN A 55 -3.05 15.16 1.62
CA GLN A 55 -3.06 15.93 0.37
C GLN A 55 -4.37 16.69 0.21
N SER A 56 -4.27 18.00 -0.02
CA SER A 56 -5.41 18.94 -0.05
C SER A 56 -6.34 18.71 -1.24
N ARG A 57 -5.80 18.29 -2.39
CA ARG A 57 -6.57 17.90 -3.56
C ARG A 57 -7.01 16.45 -3.37
N PRO A 58 -8.27 16.05 -3.58
CA PRO A 58 -8.69 14.64 -3.60
C PRO A 58 -8.25 13.95 -4.90
N THR A 59 -7.96 12.64 -4.85
CA THR A 59 -7.50 11.89 -6.02
C THR A 59 -8.69 11.73 -6.96
N ARG A 60 -8.53 12.11 -8.21
CA ARG A 60 -9.60 11.95 -9.19
C ARG A 60 -9.56 10.52 -9.76
N PRO A 61 -10.70 9.98 -10.21
CA PRO A 61 -10.69 8.82 -11.07
C PRO A 61 -9.77 9.10 -12.25
N GLY A 62 -8.76 8.26 -12.42
CA GLY A 62 -7.73 8.47 -13.40
C GLY A 62 -6.71 9.58 -13.07
N GLU A 63 -6.09 9.54 -11.89
CA GLU A 63 -4.85 10.29 -11.62
C GLU A 63 -3.71 9.35 -11.16
N GLY A 64 -3.91 8.04 -11.28
CA GLY A 64 -3.06 7.05 -10.64
C GLY A 64 -3.07 7.08 -9.09
N PRO A 65 -2.35 6.15 -8.44
CA PRO A 65 -2.24 6.08 -6.98
C PRO A 65 -1.30 7.15 -6.40
N ARG A 66 -1.58 7.59 -5.17
CA ARG A 66 -0.68 8.51 -4.41
C ARG A 66 0.55 7.81 -3.84
N ALA A 67 0.40 6.54 -3.51
CA ALA A 67 1.44 5.71 -2.94
C ALA A 67 1.57 4.40 -3.72
N LEU A 68 2.80 3.99 -4.01
CA LEU A 68 3.13 2.72 -4.63
C LEU A 68 3.99 1.89 -3.67
N VAL A 69 3.59 0.65 -3.44
CA VAL A 69 4.35 -0.33 -2.66
C VAL A 69 4.79 -1.45 -3.59
N LEU A 70 6.09 -1.57 -3.81
CA LEU A 70 6.66 -2.65 -4.61
C LEU A 70 7.02 -3.84 -3.72
N VAL A 71 6.57 -5.03 -4.12
CA VAL A 71 6.85 -6.29 -3.43
C VAL A 71 7.37 -7.34 -4.39
N PRO A 72 8.23 -8.27 -3.95
CA PRO A 72 8.89 -9.20 -4.86
C PRO A 72 8.01 -10.38 -5.27
N THR A 73 6.98 -10.73 -4.48
CA THR A 73 6.13 -11.90 -4.76
C THR A 73 4.65 -11.58 -4.65
N ARG A 74 3.83 -12.44 -5.27
CA ARG A 74 2.37 -12.37 -5.22
C ARG A 74 1.84 -12.53 -3.80
N GLU A 75 2.39 -13.47 -3.05
CA GLU A 75 1.96 -13.79 -1.69
C GLU A 75 2.09 -12.56 -0.80
N LEU A 76 3.22 -11.85 -0.92
CA LEU A 76 3.44 -10.58 -0.22
C LEU A 76 2.49 -9.50 -0.70
N ALA A 77 2.18 -9.41 -2.00
CA ALA A 77 1.22 -8.42 -2.51
C ALA A 77 -0.17 -8.61 -1.90
N VAL A 78 -0.65 -9.86 -1.84
CA VAL A 78 -1.94 -10.21 -1.25
C VAL A 78 -1.96 -9.93 0.26
N GLN A 79 -0.88 -10.28 0.96
CA GLN A 79 -0.76 -10.01 2.40
C GLN A 79 -0.75 -8.49 2.69
N THR A 80 0.06 -7.72 1.96
CA THR A 80 0.13 -6.27 2.10
C THR A 80 -1.20 -5.61 1.79
N LEU A 81 -1.91 -6.05 0.72
CA LEU A 81 -3.23 -5.53 0.39
C LEU A 81 -4.25 -5.82 1.50
N SER A 82 -4.22 -7.00 2.12
CA SER A 82 -5.11 -7.34 3.24
C SER A 82 -4.93 -6.38 4.43
N VAL A 83 -3.68 -6.06 4.77
CA VAL A 83 -3.37 -5.08 5.82
C VAL A 83 -3.82 -3.67 5.38
N ALA A 84 -3.53 -3.28 4.14
CA ALA A 84 -3.95 -1.98 3.60
C ALA A 84 -5.48 -1.81 3.63
N ARG A 85 -6.24 -2.85 3.23
CA ARG A 85 -7.71 -2.87 3.28
C ARG A 85 -8.24 -2.72 4.71
N SER A 86 -7.53 -3.26 5.69
CA SER A 86 -7.88 -3.08 7.11
C SER A 86 -7.71 -1.64 7.58
N LEU A 87 -6.76 -0.88 7.00
CA LEU A 87 -6.56 0.54 7.27
C LEU A 87 -7.59 1.45 6.58
N GLN A 88 -8.27 1.00 5.52
CA GLN A 88 -9.26 1.82 4.79
C GLN A 88 -10.40 2.29 5.70
N ARG A 89 -10.83 1.43 6.64
CA ARG A 89 -11.90 1.73 7.60
C ARG A 89 -11.57 2.88 8.54
N VAL A 90 -10.27 3.11 8.79
CA VAL A 90 -9.79 4.13 9.74
C VAL A 90 -9.18 5.35 9.06
N SER A 91 -9.00 5.32 7.73
CA SER A 91 -8.36 6.37 6.93
C SER A 91 -9.33 7.13 6.03
N GLY A 92 -10.62 7.17 6.40
CA GLY A 92 -11.63 7.93 5.65
C GLY A 92 -12.02 7.33 4.29
N GLY A 93 -11.84 6.01 4.11
CA GLY A 93 -12.26 5.32 2.90
C GLY A 93 -11.26 5.35 1.74
N LEU A 94 -10.02 5.76 1.98
CA LEU A 94 -8.94 5.72 0.98
C LEU A 94 -8.78 4.31 0.41
N ARG A 95 -8.96 4.14 -0.91
CA ARG A 95 -8.89 2.81 -1.54
C ARG A 95 -7.47 2.35 -1.79
N ALA A 96 -7.29 1.04 -1.76
CA ALA A 96 -6.07 0.33 -2.06
C ALA A 96 -6.39 -0.89 -2.94
N ALA A 97 -5.51 -1.16 -3.89
CA ALA A 97 -5.62 -2.25 -4.87
C ALA A 97 -4.25 -2.94 -5.00
N ALA A 98 -4.22 -4.14 -5.59
CA ALA A 98 -2.96 -4.80 -5.87
C ALA A 98 -2.87 -5.37 -7.27
N VAL A 99 -1.65 -5.34 -7.81
CA VAL A 99 -1.33 -5.75 -9.17
C VAL A 99 -0.19 -6.76 -9.14
N TYR A 100 -0.44 -7.99 -9.57
CA TYR A 100 0.54 -9.06 -9.52
C TYR A 100 0.33 -10.14 -10.58
N GLY A 101 1.42 -10.85 -10.90
CA GLY A 101 1.38 -11.99 -11.82
C GLY A 101 0.62 -13.20 -11.27
N GLY A 102 0.17 -14.08 -12.17
CA GLY A 102 -0.52 -15.34 -11.81
C GLY A 102 -1.98 -15.20 -11.36
N GLY A 103 -2.56 -13.99 -11.44
CA GLY A 103 -3.99 -13.74 -11.31
C GLY A 103 -4.60 -13.21 -12.63
N PRO A 104 -5.95 -13.22 -12.73
CA PRO A 104 -6.66 -12.69 -13.88
C PRO A 104 -6.36 -11.20 -14.06
N ARG A 105 -5.87 -10.83 -15.26
CA ARG A 105 -5.47 -9.45 -15.57
C ARG A 105 -6.69 -8.52 -15.59
N GLU A 106 -7.78 -8.96 -16.20
CA GLU A 106 -9.00 -8.18 -16.38
C GLU A 106 -9.61 -7.74 -15.06
N GLU A 107 -9.63 -8.61 -14.04
CA GLU A 107 -10.12 -8.25 -12.70
C GLU A 107 -9.25 -7.17 -12.06
N GLN A 108 -7.92 -7.27 -12.19
CA GLN A 108 -7.01 -6.27 -11.65
C GLN A 108 -7.14 -4.93 -12.39
N VAL A 109 -7.34 -4.96 -13.71
CA VAL A 109 -7.59 -3.75 -14.52
C VAL A 109 -8.90 -3.09 -14.08
N SER A 110 -9.97 -3.86 -13.95
CA SER A 110 -11.28 -3.40 -13.51
C SER A 110 -11.24 -2.78 -12.10
N GLU A 111 -10.39 -3.30 -11.20
CA GLU A 111 -10.22 -2.73 -9.85
C GLU A 111 -9.52 -1.35 -9.88
N LEU A 112 -8.68 -1.09 -10.88
CA LEU A 112 -8.00 0.19 -11.08
C LEU A 112 -8.89 1.21 -11.81
N GLU A 113 -9.69 0.76 -12.77
CA GLU A 113 -10.55 1.62 -13.57
C GLU A 113 -11.68 2.26 -12.75
N GLY A 114 -11.99 3.52 -13.06
CA GLY A 114 -13.13 4.25 -12.50
C GLY A 114 -13.02 4.63 -11.01
N SER A 115 -11.89 4.35 -10.38
CA SER A 115 -11.74 4.45 -8.93
C SER A 115 -10.61 5.40 -8.52
N SER A 116 -10.89 6.26 -7.54
CA SER A 116 -9.86 7.05 -6.87
C SER A 116 -9.01 6.13 -6.00
N LEU A 117 -7.79 5.84 -6.44
CA LEU A 117 -6.87 4.95 -5.74
C LEU A 117 -5.90 5.76 -4.90
N ALA A 118 -5.82 5.47 -3.60
CA ALA A 118 -4.84 6.11 -2.72
C ALA A 118 -3.50 5.34 -2.75
N LEU A 119 -3.58 4.01 -2.74
CA LEU A 119 -2.40 3.14 -2.63
C LEU A 119 -2.47 1.96 -3.59
N LEU A 120 -1.39 1.69 -4.29
CA LEU A 120 -1.22 0.52 -5.14
C LEU A 120 -0.11 -0.37 -4.58
N VAL A 121 -0.39 -1.66 -4.41
CA VAL A 121 0.63 -2.67 -4.12
C VAL A 121 0.94 -3.42 -5.41
N ALA A 122 2.20 -3.55 -5.80
CA ALA A 122 2.51 -4.23 -7.06
C ALA A 122 3.78 -5.06 -7.05
N THR A 123 3.78 -6.12 -7.85
CA THR A 123 5.02 -6.79 -8.29
C THR A 123 5.58 -6.09 -9.51
N CYS A 124 6.90 -5.92 -9.59
CA CYS A 124 7.55 -5.12 -10.64
C CYS A 124 7.18 -5.56 -12.06
N GLY A 125 7.21 -6.87 -12.36
CA GLY A 125 6.90 -7.38 -13.70
C GLY A 125 5.48 -7.01 -14.15
N ARG A 126 4.47 -7.35 -13.34
CA ARG A 126 3.08 -7.03 -13.70
C ARG A 126 2.79 -5.52 -13.74
N LEU A 127 3.45 -4.73 -12.90
CA LEU A 127 3.31 -3.27 -12.97
C LEU A 127 3.80 -2.73 -14.30
N LEU A 128 4.96 -3.20 -14.76
CA LEU A 128 5.52 -2.83 -16.07
C LEU A 128 4.59 -3.27 -17.21
N ASP A 129 4.09 -4.51 -17.19
CA ASP A 129 3.13 -5.00 -18.19
C ASP A 129 1.89 -4.07 -18.29
N MET A 130 1.40 -3.55 -17.16
CA MET A 130 0.23 -2.66 -17.12
C MET A 130 0.54 -1.24 -17.59
N LEU A 131 1.75 -0.73 -17.31
CA LEU A 131 2.21 0.57 -17.78
C LEU A 131 2.44 0.55 -19.30
N GLU A 132 3.07 -0.51 -19.81
CA GLU A 132 3.35 -0.69 -21.24
C GLU A 132 2.07 -0.87 -22.05
N ALA A 133 1.09 -1.60 -21.50
CA ALA A 133 -0.23 -1.73 -22.10
C ALA A 133 -1.10 -0.46 -22.02
N GLN A 134 -0.55 0.67 -21.55
CA GLN A 134 -1.23 1.96 -21.33
C GLN A 134 -2.41 1.93 -20.34
N VAL A 135 -2.54 0.86 -19.55
CA VAL A 135 -3.64 0.71 -18.58
C VAL A 135 -3.39 1.53 -17.31
N ALA A 136 -2.12 1.77 -16.94
CA ALA A 136 -1.78 2.56 -15.75
C ALA A 136 -1.66 4.08 -15.99
N ARG A 137 -2.14 4.57 -17.15
CA ARG A 137 -2.58 5.96 -17.32
C ARG A 137 -4.11 5.95 -17.34
N SER A 138 -4.71 5.75 -16.18
CA SER A 138 -5.95 6.48 -15.91
C SER A 138 -5.51 7.68 -15.11
#